data_AF-A0A3P9BT94-F1
#
_entry.id   AF-A0A3P9BT94-F1
#
_cell.length_a   1.000
_cell.length_b   1.000
_cell.length_c   1.000
_cell.angle_alpha   90.00
_cell.angle_beta   90.00
_cell.angle_gamma   90.00
#
_symmetry.space_group_name_H-M   'P 1'
#
loop_
_entity.id
_entity.type
_entity.pdbx_description
1 polymer ?
#
loop_
_entity_poly.entity_id
_entity_poly.type
_entity_poly.pdbx_seq_one_letter_code
_entity_poly.pdbx_strand_id
1 'polypeptide(L)'
;MNAKLTKSRQRAICSELGRVRLQLLYKASVHGFTGAAFHQQCDHRSPTVSVGYNNSGFVFGGYTKQPFNQSGGFVNDDKAFLFTFTGEQLLKYPVTGPGNAVKMIENSGPYFGEALVLVYGSKPVAYSSPGNYYNFTAAEMHGNDLNLTECEVYQVEESSELERPWRTIVWESEKRAGLIESIKSYKPTVSSVTQARVLLIGPVGAGKSSFFNSVNSVFRGHVTSQAISGSSSTSLTTQFRSYSVKAGREGKPLPIILCDTMGLEESKGAGLDIDDLNSILKGHLPDCYQFNPSAPLHPEAHGYHKSPRLKDKIHCVVYVIDSCKISIMPTGLEEKLDAIRRKVNLIGIPQLVLLTKVDEACPLVKEDVRNIYKSGYIKEMMQEVSSRLGVPLSCIIPVKNYSEELEVDTDCDILLLSAIIQMLRFVDNYFDELSDRMSNMQTKEACPASRPMTAGTDLNLLTWMMSDGASGRTGPQ
;
A
#
# COMPACT_ATOMS: atom_id res chain seq x y z
N MET A 1 -21.94 -0.80 -9.74
CA MET A 1 -21.45 -1.63 -10.86
C MET A 1 -19.96 -1.86 -10.68
N ASN A 2 -19.51 -3.11 -10.74
CA ASN A 2 -18.08 -3.40 -10.70
C ASN A 2 -17.51 -3.36 -12.12
N ALA A 3 -16.48 -2.54 -12.33
CA ALA A 3 -15.75 -2.44 -13.59
C ALA A 3 -14.95 -3.72 -13.88
N LYS A 4 -14.95 -4.16 -15.15
CA LYS A 4 -14.10 -5.25 -15.66
C LYS A 4 -12.72 -4.72 -16.06
N LEU A 5 -12.60 -3.44 -16.40
CA LEU A 5 -11.32 -2.79 -16.64
C LEU A 5 -10.46 -2.85 -15.39
N THR A 6 -9.29 -3.47 -15.50
CA THR A 6 -8.35 -3.55 -14.39
C THR A 6 -7.83 -2.16 -14.05
N LYS A 7 -7.52 -1.93 -12.77
CA LYS A 7 -6.95 -0.66 -12.31
C LYS A 7 -5.62 -0.29 -13.00
N SER A 8 -4.82 -1.27 -13.41
CA SER A 8 -3.59 -1.03 -14.20
C SER A 8 -3.91 -0.48 -15.59
N ARG A 9 -4.86 -1.10 -16.31
CA ARG A 9 -5.30 -0.64 -17.63
C ARG A 9 -6.01 0.70 -17.56
N GLN A 10 -6.82 0.92 -16.52
CA GLN A 10 -7.40 2.23 -16.24
C GLN A 10 -6.32 3.30 -16.06
N ARG A 11 -5.24 3.01 -15.32
CA ARG A 11 -4.11 3.93 -15.16
C ARG A 11 -3.37 4.20 -16.46
N ALA A 12 -3.11 3.17 -17.27
CA ALA A 12 -2.48 3.33 -18.59
C ALA A 12 -3.31 4.22 -19.53
N ILE A 13 -4.65 4.16 -19.45
CA ILE A 13 -5.54 5.09 -20.16
C ILE A 13 -5.45 6.49 -19.56
N CYS A 14 -5.55 6.63 -18.24
CA CYS A 14 -5.52 7.94 -17.59
C CYS A 14 -4.18 8.67 -17.85
N SER A 15 -3.05 7.96 -17.90
CA SER A 15 -1.75 8.57 -18.22
C SER A 15 -1.69 9.18 -19.61
N GLU A 16 -2.46 8.66 -20.57
CA GLU A 16 -2.59 9.25 -21.93
C GLU A 16 -3.51 10.47 -21.97
N LEU A 17 -4.42 10.60 -20.99
CA LEU A 17 -5.44 11.63 -20.92
C LEU A 17 -5.11 12.75 -19.92
N GLY A 18 -4.07 12.57 -19.10
CA GLY A 18 -3.62 13.54 -18.11
C GLY A 18 -4.31 13.38 -16.75
N ARG A 19 -4.74 14.49 -16.16
CA ARG A 19 -5.29 14.56 -14.78
C ARG A 19 -6.74 14.16 -14.75
N VAL A 20 -7.01 12.87 -14.95
CA VAL A 20 -8.39 12.37 -15.06
C VAL A 20 -8.63 11.10 -14.26
N ARG A 21 -9.89 10.84 -13.95
CA ARG A 21 -10.40 9.55 -13.48
C ARG A 21 -11.50 9.05 -14.40
N LEU A 22 -11.70 7.73 -14.40
CA LEU A 22 -12.76 7.08 -15.18
C LEU A 22 -13.93 6.71 -14.26
N GLN A 23 -15.10 7.26 -14.54
CA GLN A 23 -16.36 6.90 -13.89
C GLN A 23 -17.19 6.01 -14.83
N LEU A 24 -17.49 4.78 -14.41
CA LEU A 24 -18.27 3.84 -15.23
C LEU A 24 -19.71 4.34 -15.41
N LEU A 25 -20.12 4.57 -16.66
CA LEU A 25 -21.48 4.96 -17.04
C LEU A 25 -22.31 3.76 -17.51
N TYR A 26 -21.72 2.94 -18.38
CA TYR A 26 -22.42 1.85 -19.05
C TYR A 26 -21.62 0.56 -18.95
N LYS A 27 -22.32 -0.54 -18.67
CA LYS A 27 -21.80 -1.91 -18.71
C LYS A 27 -22.84 -2.79 -19.40
N ALA A 28 -22.49 -3.37 -20.54
CA ALA A 28 -23.44 -4.10 -21.39
C ALA A 28 -24.02 -5.35 -20.72
N SER A 29 -23.26 -6.04 -19.86
CA SER A 29 -23.81 -7.15 -19.06
C SER A 29 -24.85 -6.75 -18.02
N VAL A 30 -24.92 -5.47 -17.65
CA VAL A 30 -25.90 -4.93 -16.68
C VAL A 30 -27.05 -4.22 -17.38
N HIS A 31 -26.75 -3.40 -18.39
CA HIS A 31 -27.76 -2.58 -19.08
C HIS A 31 -28.29 -3.23 -20.37
N GLY A 32 -27.61 -4.24 -20.90
CA GLY A 32 -27.95 -4.94 -22.14
C GLY A 32 -27.13 -4.47 -23.34
N PHE A 33 -26.81 -5.40 -24.25
CA PHE A 33 -26.06 -5.14 -25.49
C PHE A 33 -26.94 -4.51 -26.58
N THR A 34 -27.49 -3.34 -26.33
CA THR A 34 -28.34 -2.62 -27.30
C THR A 34 -27.89 -1.17 -27.45
N GLY A 35 -28.07 -0.59 -28.64
CA GLY A 35 -27.82 0.84 -28.88
C GLY A 35 -28.66 1.71 -27.96
N ALA A 36 -29.94 1.37 -27.78
CA ALA A 36 -30.84 2.07 -26.87
C ALA A 36 -30.32 2.12 -25.42
N ALA A 37 -29.81 1.01 -24.89
CA ALA A 37 -29.23 0.96 -23.55
C ALA A 37 -27.94 1.80 -23.43
N PHE A 38 -27.10 1.79 -24.47
CA PHE A 38 -25.92 2.65 -24.51
C PHE A 38 -26.30 4.14 -24.51
N HIS A 39 -27.17 4.55 -25.44
CA HIS A 39 -27.59 5.94 -25.58
C HIS A 39 -28.29 6.47 -24.33
N GLN A 40 -29.11 5.64 -23.67
CA GLN A 40 -29.75 6.02 -22.40
C GLN A 40 -28.73 6.39 -21.30
N GLN A 41 -27.58 5.73 -21.27
CA GLN A 41 -26.58 5.93 -20.21
C GLN A 41 -25.50 6.95 -20.59
N CYS A 42 -25.18 7.08 -21.88
CA CYS A 42 -23.97 7.75 -22.34
C CYS A 42 -24.22 9.03 -23.16
N ASP A 43 -25.40 9.24 -23.73
CA ASP A 43 -25.66 10.45 -24.53
C ASP A 43 -25.43 11.71 -23.70
N HIS A 44 -24.85 12.73 -24.34
CA HIS A 44 -24.46 14.00 -23.72
C HIS A 44 -23.41 13.91 -22.61
N ARG A 45 -22.85 12.72 -22.33
CA ARG A 45 -21.70 12.56 -21.43
C ARG A 45 -20.42 12.66 -22.25
N SER A 46 -19.48 13.49 -21.80
CA SER A 46 -18.16 13.61 -22.41
C SER A 46 -17.13 14.19 -21.41
N PRO A 47 -15.83 14.03 -21.69
CA PRO A 47 -15.23 13.05 -22.61
C PRO A 47 -15.53 11.60 -22.17
N THR A 48 -15.36 10.63 -23.08
CA THR A 48 -15.60 9.22 -22.75
C THR A 48 -14.50 8.29 -23.24
N VAL A 49 -14.32 7.19 -22.50
CA VAL A 49 -13.51 6.04 -22.89
C VAL A 49 -14.45 4.83 -23.00
N SER A 50 -14.45 4.21 -24.16
CA SER A 50 -15.25 3.03 -24.46
C SER A 50 -14.33 1.81 -24.58
N VAL A 51 -14.67 0.71 -23.93
CA VAL A 51 -13.85 -0.51 -23.83
C VAL A 51 -14.69 -1.74 -24.19
N GLY A 52 -14.23 -2.52 -25.16
CA GLY A 52 -14.75 -3.84 -25.53
C GLY A 52 -13.82 -4.96 -25.07
N TYR A 53 -14.42 -6.11 -24.77
CA TYR A 53 -13.73 -7.33 -24.35
C TYR A 53 -14.22 -8.48 -25.21
N ASN A 54 -13.34 -9.34 -25.73
CA ASN A 54 -13.74 -10.52 -26.52
C ASN A 54 -13.33 -11.85 -25.86
N ASN A 55 -13.74 -12.96 -26.47
CA ASN A 55 -13.45 -14.31 -25.96
C ASN A 55 -11.98 -14.69 -26.13
N SER A 56 -11.29 -14.10 -27.10
CA SER A 56 -9.84 -14.25 -27.28
C SER A 56 -9.00 -13.49 -26.24
N GLY A 57 -9.62 -12.80 -25.28
CA GLY A 57 -8.93 -12.13 -24.17
C GLY A 57 -8.41 -10.72 -24.50
N PHE A 58 -8.73 -10.18 -25.67
CA PHE A 58 -8.36 -8.83 -26.05
C PHE A 58 -9.24 -7.79 -25.34
N VAL A 59 -8.62 -6.65 -25.04
CA VAL A 59 -9.27 -5.47 -24.47
C VAL A 59 -8.89 -4.28 -25.33
N PHE A 60 -9.89 -3.68 -25.95
CA PHE A 60 -9.70 -2.67 -27.00
C PHE A 60 -10.83 -1.66 -26.97
N GLY A 61 -10.65 -0.51 -27.62
CA GLY A 61 -11.65 0.52 -27.55
C GLY A 61 -11.19 1.85 -28.10
N GLY A 62 -11.84 2.92 -27.65
CA GLY A 62 -11.54 4.26 -28.11
C GLY A 62 -11.90 5.35 -27.10
N TYR A 63 -11.25 6.49 -27.28
CA TYR A 63 -11.49 7.72 -26.54
C TYR A 63 -12.03 8.80 -27.49
N THR A 64 -12.97 9.60 -27.01
CA THR A 64 -13.41 10.82 -27.68
C THR A 64 -13.76 11.91 -26.66
N LYS A 65 -13.46 13.17 -27.00
CA LYS A 65 -13.93 14.36 -26.27
C LYS A 65 -15.36 14.76 -26.60
N GLN A 66 -15.92 14.19 -27.67
CA GLN A 66 -17.24 14.56 -28.16
C GLN A 66 -18.33 13.79 -27.41
N PRO A 67 -19.45 14.44 -27.07
CA PRO A 67 -20.59 13.76 -26.52
C PRO A 67 -21.27 12.92 -27.61
N PHE A 68 -21.58 11.67 -27.28
CA PHE A 68 -22.45 10.85 -28.12
C PHE A 68 -23.86 11.45 -28.17
N ASN A 69 -24.52 11.26 -29.32
CA ASN A 69 -25.90 11.59 -29.60
C ASN A 69 -26.39 10.73 -30.77
N GLN A 70 -27.61 11.00 -31.23
CA GLN A 70 -28.30 10.21 -32.26
C GLN A 70 -28.57 11.02 -33.54
N SER A 71 -27.72 12.00 -33.88
CA SER A 71 -27.93 12.90 -35.02
C SER A 71 -27.73 12.28 -36.42
N GLY A 72 -27.16 11.07 -36.53
CA GLY A 72 -26.85 10.40 -37.80
C GLY A 72 -25.53 10.84 -38.46
N GLY A 73 -24.96 11.97 -38.04
CA GLY A 73 -23.80 12.59 -38.67
C GLY A 73 -22.45 12.15 -38.12
N PHE A 74 -21.39 12.55 -38.84
CA PHE A 74 -20.02 12.51 -38.33
C PHE A 74 -19.73 13.74 -37.47
N VAL A 75 -18.89 13.58 -36.45
CA VAL A 75 -18.46 14.65 -35.56
C VAL A 75 -16.94 14.73 -35.52
N ASN A 76 -16.45 15.98 -35.56
CA ASN A 76 -15.03 16.26 -35.57
C ASN A 76 -14.39 16.07 -34.18
N ASP A 77 -13.32 15.28 -34.09
CA ASP A 77 -12.50 15.16 -32.90
C ASP A 77 -11.02 14.90 -33.24
N ASP A 78 -10.19 15.93 -33.09
CA ASP A 78 -8.73 15.88 -33.31
C ASP A 78 -7.96 15.23 -32.13
N LYS A 79 -8.64 14.90 -31.03
CA LYS A 79 -8.07 14.23 -29.87
C LYS A 79 -8.54 12.77 -29.74
N ALA A 80 -9.40 12.31 -30.64
CA ALA A 80 -9.87 10.93 -30.62
C ALA A 80 -8.75 9.94 -30.97
N PHE A 81 -8.79 8.78 -30.34
CA PHE A 81 -7.88 7.68 -30.64
C PHE A 81 -8.54 6.33 -30.32
N LEU A 82 -8.09 5.29 -31.00
CA LEU A 82 -8.38 3.90 -30.63
C LEU A 82 -7.22 3.32 -29.83
N PHE A 83 -7.46 2.25 -29.08
CA PHE A 83 -6.41 1.57 -28.33
C PHE A 83 -6.66 0.07 -28.14
N THR A 84 -5.59 -0.69 -27.95
CA THR A 84 -5.58 -2.07 -27.43
C THR A 84 -4.52 -2.19 -26.34
N PHE A 85 -4.48 -3.33 -25.67
CA PHE A 85 -3.45 -3.67 -24.70
C PHE A 85 -2.59 -4.85 -25.16
N THR A 86 -1.27 -4.69 -25.05
CA THR A 86 -0.31 -5.79 -25.08
C THR A 86 0.19 -6.02 -23.66
N GLY A 87 -0.39 -7.02 -22.98
CA GLY A 87 -0.24 -7.17 -21.53
C GLY A 87 -0.93 -6.01 -20.78
N GLU A 88 -0.12 -5.17 -20.14
CA GLU A 88 -0.55 -3.95 -19.41
C GLU A 88 -0.19 -2.65 -20.14
N GLN A 89 0.55 -2.74 -21.26
CA GLN A 89 0.93 -1.57 -22.04
C GLN A 89 -0.19 -1.20 -23.01
N LEU A 90 -0.57 0.09 -23.02
CA LEU A 90 -1.54 0.63 -23.94
C LEU A 90 -0.88 0.95 -25.29
N LEU A 91 -1.42 0.41 -26.37
CA LEU A 91 -1.07 0.77 -27.75
C LEU A 91 -2.14 1.69 -28.31
N LYS A 92 -1.73 2.86 -28.79
CA LYS A 92 -2.61 3.96 -29.20
C LYS A 92 -2.59 4.16 -30.72
N TYR A 93 -3.77 4.35 -31.31
CA TYR A 93 -3.97 4.61 -32.73
C TYR A 93 -4.72 5.94 -32.88
N PRO A 94 -4.01 7.07 -33.09
CA PRO A 94 -4.62 8.38 -33.26
C PRO A 94 -5.54 8.43 -34.49
N VAL A 95 -6.56 9.29 -34.43
CA VAL A 95 -7.41 9.59 -35.59
C VAL A 95 -6.61 10.22 -36.73
N THR A 96 -6.80 9.74 -37.96
CA THR A 96 -6.19 10.29 -39.18
C THR A 96 -7.10 11.25 -39.92
N GLY A 97 -8.43 11.07 -39.78
CA GLY A 97 -9.46 11.93 -40.36
C GLY A 97 -10.34 12.57 -39.29
N PRO A 98 -9.92 13.68 -38.65
CA PRO A 98 -10.59 14.21 -37.46
C PRO A 98 -12.05 14.60 -37.72
N GLY A 99 -12.40 15.07 -38.93
CA GLY A 99 -13.78 15.42 -39.31
C GLY A 99 -14.78 14.25 -39.29
N ASN A 100 -14.26 13.02 -39.30
CA ASN A 100 -15.02 11.77 -39.28
C ASN A 100 -14.62 10.89 -38.08
N ALA A 101 -14.15 11.49 -36.99
CA ALA A 101 -13.64 10.75 -35.83
C ALA A 101 -14.71 9.89 -35.14
N VAL A 102 -15.94 10.39 -35.03
CA VAL A 102 -17.06 9.70 -34.37
C VAL A 102 -18.30 9.79 -35.24
N LYS A 103 -19.09 8.72 -35.32
CA LYS A 103 -20.37 8.69 -36.03
C LYS A 103 -21.52 8.53 -35.04
N MET A 104 -22.60 9.28 -35.22
CA MET A 104 -23.71 9.32 -34.27
C MET A 104 -24.85 8.41 -34.74
N ILE A 105 -24.94 7.17 -34.24
CA ILE A 105 -25.83 6.12 -34.75
C ILE A 105 -26.70 5.52 -33.66
N GLU A 106 -28.02 5.69 -33.77
CA GLU A 106 -29.04 5.30 -32.76
C GLU A 106 -29.08 3.80 -32.39
N ASN A 107 -28.73 2.91 -33.32
CA ASN A 107 -28.91 1.47 -33.14
C ASN A 107 -27.63 0.73 -32.73
N SER A 108 -26.57 1.47 -32.39
CA SER A 108 -25.26 0.94 -32.07
C SER A 108 -24.69 1.58 -30.80
N GLY A 109 -23.66 0.97 -30.23
CA GLY A 109 -22.89 1.58 -29.14
C GLY A 109 -21.88 2.61 -29.65
N PRO A 110 -20.76 2.81 -28.92
CA PRO A 110 -19.68 3.70 -29.33
C PRO A 110 -19.18 3.42 -30.74
N TYR A 111 -19.21 4.45 -31.59
CA TYR A 111 -18.95 4.32 -33.03
C TYR A 111 -17.83 5.29 -33.46
N PHE A 112 -16.63 4.75 -33.63
CA PHE A 112 -15.42 5.53 -33.96
C PHE A 112 -15.16 5.50 -35.47
N GLY A 113 -15.47 6.63 -36.10
CA GLY A 113 -15.49 6.83 -37.55
C GLY A 113 -16.31 5.76 -38.24
N GLU A 114 -15.69 5.00 -39.12
CA GLU A 114 -16.22 3.74 -39.66
C GLU A 114 -15.22 2.60 -39.47
N ALA A 115 -14.31 2.78 -38.51
CA ALA A 115 -13.20 1.85 -38.30
C ALA A 115 -13.48 0.85 -37.18
N LEU A 116 -14.11 1.28 -36.09
CA LEU A 116 -14.43 0.43 -34.95
C LEU A 116 -15.78 0.82 -34.33
N VAL A 117 -16.65 -0.17 -34.13
CA VAL A 117 -17.92 0.01 -33.40
C VAL A 117 -18.02 -1.04 -32.32
N LEU A 118 -18.42 -0.65 -31.12
CA LEU A 118 -18.78 -1.57 -30.05
C LEU A 118 -20.31 -1.67 -29.97
N VAL A 119 -20.84 -2.88 -29.74
CA VAL A 119 -22.28 -3.15 -29.71
C VAL A 119 -22.95 -2.79 -31.04
N TYR A 120 -22.44 -3.34 -32.15
CA TYR A 120 -22.88 -3.02 -33.50
C TYR A 120 -24.26 -3.62 -33.81
N GLY A 121 -25.21 -2.78 -34.24
CA GLY A 121 -26.56 -3.21 -34.60
C GLY A 121 -27.33 -3.86 -33.44
N SER A 122 -27.13 -3.34 -32.22
CA SER A 122 -27.74 -3.83 -30.98
C SER A 122 -27.49 -5.32 -30.71
N LYS A 123 -26.25 -5.75 -30.94
CA LYS A 123 -25.79 -7.12 -30.73
C LYS A 123 -24.47 -7.11 -29.94
N PRO A 124 -24.11 -8.21 -29.25
CA PRO A 124 -22.84 -8.37 -28.57
C PRO A 124 -21.68 -8.64 -29.56
N VAL A 125 -21.54 -7.79 -30.57
CA VAL A 125 -20.48 -7.87 -31.59
C VAL A 125 -19.88 -6.50 -31.82
N ALA A 126 -18.60 -6.49 -32.18
CA ALA A 126 -17.92 -5.33 -32.71
C ALA A 126 -18.00 -5.33 -34.25
N TYR A 127 -17.87 -4.14 -34.84
CA TYR A 127 -17.58 -3.98 -36.26
C TYR A 127 -16.17 -3.41 -36.41
N SER A 128 -15.42 -3.87 -37.41
CA SER A 128 -14.03 -3.46 -37.65
C SER A 128 -13.75 -3.29 -39.14
N SER A 129 -13.27 -2.12 -39.53
CA SER A 129 -12.84 -1.78 -40.89
C SER A 129 -11.72 -0.72 -40.86
N PRO A 130 -10.50 -1.11 -40.41
CA PRO A 130 -9.37 -0.18 -40.34
C PRO A 130 -8.95 0.33 -41.73
N GLY A 131 -8.38 1.53 -41.79
CA GLY A 131 -7.73 2.09 -42.97
C GLY A 131 -8.16 3.52 -43.33
N ASN A 132 -9.45 3.86 -43.16
CA ASN A 132 -9.97 5.19 -43.55
C ASN A 132 -9.57 6.28 -42.54
N TYR A 133 -10.20 6.27 -41.36
CA TYR A 133 -10.07 7.34 -40.33
C TYR A 133 -9.21 6.93 -39.13
N TYR A 134 -8.94 5.63 -39.01
CA TYR A 134 -8.06 5.03 -38.02
C TYR A 134 -7.29 3.90 -38.70
N ASN A 135 -5.99 3.81 -38.44
CA ASN A 135 -5.14 2.77 -39.01
C ASN A 135 -4.65 1.85 -37.89
N PHE A 136 -5.03 0.57 -37.94
CA PHE A 136 -4.61 -0.46 -37.00
C PHE A 136 -4.70 -1.85 -37.65
N THR A 137 -3.98 -2.82 -37.12
CA THR A 137 -4.11 -4.23 -37.56
C THR A 137 -5.23 -4.91 -36.78
N ALA A 138 -6.20 -5.52 -37.47
CA ALA A 138 -7.32 -6.22 -36.83
C ALA A 138 -6.87 -7.35 -35.86
N ALA A 139 -5.82 -8.07 -36.23
CA ALA A 139 -5.22 -9.11 -35.39
C ALA A 139 -4.61 -8.54 -34.08
N GLU A 140 -3.98 -7.36 -34.13
CA GLU A 140 -3.39 -6.72 -32.94
C GLU A 140 -4.47 -6.05 -32.08
N MET A 141 -5.47 -5.44 -32.72
CA MET A 141 -6.56 -4.74 -32.04
C MET A 141 -7.44 -5.70 -31.26
N HIS A 142 -7.91 -6.77 -31.89
CA HIS A 142 -8.95 -7.64 -31.33
C HIS A 142 -8.77 -9.12 -31.71
N GLY A 143 -7.59 -9.55 -32.15
CA GLY A 143 -7.32 -10.97 -32.45
C GLY A 143 -8.17 -11.55 -33.59
N ASN A 144 -8.72 -10.70 -34.47
CA ASN A 144 -9.75 -11.08 -35.44
C ASN A 144 -11.05 -11.66 -34.84
N ASP A 145 -11.25 -11.55 -33.51
CA ASP A 145 -12.48 -11.96 -32.83
C ASP A 145 -13.33 -10.72 -32.51
N LEU A 146 -14.48 -10.64 -33.18
CA LEU A 146 -15.43 -9.53 -33.05
C LEU A 146 -16.54 -9.82 -32.03
N ASN A 147 -16.60 -11.02 -31.43
CA ASN A 147 -17.64 -11.34 -30.46
C ASN A 147 -17.32 -10.69 -29.12
N LEU A 148 -18.19 -9.80 -28.65
CA LEU A 148 -17.99 -9.11 -27.39
C LEU A 148 -18.55 -9.94 -26.23
N THR A 149 -17.72 -10.14 -25.21
CA THR A 149 -18.12 -10.64 -23.89
C THR A 149 -18.58 -9.53 -22.97
N GLU A 150 -18.13 -8.29 -23.22
CA GLU A 150 -18.48 -7.12 -22.43
C GLU A 150 -18.23 -5.84 -23.24
N CYS A 151 -18.98 -4.79 -22.94
CA CYS A 151 -18.68 -3.43 -23.35
C CYS A 151 -18.90 -2.48 -22.16
N GLU A 152 -17.89 -1.69 -21.83
CA GLU A 152 -17.94 -0.68 -20.77
C GLU A 152 -17.67 0.70 -21.34
N VAL A 153 -18.40 1.71 -20.87
CA VAL A 153 -18.15 3.11 -21.24
C VAL A 153 -17.99 3.91 -19.97
N TYR A 154 -16.93 4.70 -19.92
CA TYR A 154 -16.52 5.51 -18.80
C TYR A 154 -16.59 6.98 -19.17
N GLN A 155 -17.14 7.82 -18.29
CA GLN A 155 -16.90 9.25 -18.35
C GLN A 155 -15.49 9.54 -17.85
N VAL A 156 -14.81 10.43 -18.55
CA VAL A 156 -13.54 10.99 -18.11
C VAL A 156 -13.86 12.26 -17.32
N GLU A 157 -13.58 12.22 -16.03
CA GLU A 157 -13.72 13.38 -15.14
C GLU A 157 -12.34 13.92 -14.80
N GLU A 158 -12.16 15.24 -14.76
CA GLU A 158 -10.95 15.82 -14.21
C GLU A 158 -10.75 15.34 -12.77
N SER A 159 -9.53 14.92 -12.45
CA SER A 159 -9.16 14.62 -11.06
C SER A 159 -9.04 15.93 -10.30
N SER A 160 -10.16 16.42 -9.77
CA SER A 160 -10.19 17.70 -9.05
C SER A 160 -9.35 17.64 -7.78
N GLU A 161 -8.51 18.65 -7.59
CA GLU A 161 -7.97 19.02 -6.29
C GLU A 161 -9.15 19.26 -5.32
N LEU A 162 -9.11 18.66 -4.13
CA LEU A 162 -10.11 18.92 -3.11
C LEU A 162 -9.93 20.35 -2.59
N GLU A 163 -11.02 21.10 -2.49
CA GLU A 163 -11.02 22.49 -2.01
C GLU A 163 -10.31 22.66 -0.65
N ARG A 164 -10.39 21.64 0.22
CA ARG A 164 -9.71 21.59 1.51
C ARG A 164 -8.89 20.31 1.64
N PRO A 165 -7.67 20.40 2.18
CA PRO A 165 -6.86 19.22 2.36
C PRO A 165 -7.45 18.31 3.45
N TRP A 166 -7.44 16.98 3.25
CA TRP A 166 -7.96 16.04 4.26
C TRP A 166 -7.00 15.80 5.43
N ARG A 167 -5.76 16.30 5.36
CA ARG A 167 -4.87 16.52 6.50
C ARG A 167 -4.13 17.83 6.32
N THR A 168 -3.96 18.55 7.41
CA THR A 168 -3.26 19.84 7.39
C THR A 168 -1.75 19.63 7.50
N ILE A 169 -1.00 20.29 6.62
CA ILE A 169 0.45 20.45 6.72
C ILE A 169 0.77 21.94 6.61
N VAL A 170 1.72 22.37 7.43
CA VAL A 170 2.32 23.70 7.36
C VAL A 170 3.61 23.57 6.55
N TRP A 171 3.67 24.24 5.40
CA TRP A 171 4.75 24.16 4.40
C TRP A 171 5.73 25.33 4.55
N GLU A 172 6.27 25.49 5.76
CA GLU A 172 7.13 26.62 6.14
C GLU A 172 8.50 26.14 6.64
N SER A 173 9.53 26.94 6.39
CA SER A 173 10.91 26.66 6.82
C SER A 173 11.02 26.53 8.34
N GLU A 174 10.25 27.31 9.10
CA GLU A 174 10.14 27.24 10.55
C GLU A 174 9.57 25.91 11.00
N LYS A 175 8.54 25.39 10.30
CA LYS A 175 7.99 24.07 10.56
C LYS A 175 9.03 22.99 10.34
N ARG A 176 9.77 23.05 9.23
CA ARG A 176 10.88 22.13 8.94
C ARG A 176 11.94 22.15 10.05
N ALA A 177 12.40 23.33 10.44
CA ALA A 177 13.38 23.50 11.51
C ALA A 177 12.89 22.93 12.85
N GLY A 178 11.63 23.20 13.21
CA GLY A 178 11.00 22.68 14.42
C GLY A 178 10.88 21.15 14.42
N LEU A 179 10.59 20.52 13.28
CA LEU A 179 10.58 19.07 13.14
C LEU A 179 11.98 18.47 13.32
N ILE A 180 13.01 19.06 12.70
CA ILE A 180 14.42 18.66 12.88
C ILE A 180 14.81 18.71 14.36
N GLU A 181 14.49 19.80 15.05
CA GLU A 181 14.83 19.96 16.46
C GLU A 181 14.08 18.97 17.34
N SER A 182 12.79 18.75 17.09
CA SER A 182 11.99 17.75 17.80
C SER A 182 12.59 16.35 17.71
N ILE A 183 13.12 15.96 16.54
CA ILE A 183 13.77 14.66 16.34
C ILE A 183 15.11 14.62 17.09
N LYS A 184 15.91 15.69 17.05
CA LYS A 184 17.19 15.77 17.78
C LYS A 184 17.00 15.70 19.29
N SER A 185 15.95 16.35 19.81
CA SER A 185 15.66 16.43 21.24
C SER A 185 14.93 15.21 21.80
N TYR A 186 14.35 14.37 20.93
CA TYR A 186 13.62 13.18 21.35
C TYR A 186 14.50 12.25 22.20
N LYS A 187 13.92 11.71 23.27
CA LYS A 187 14.56 10.74 24.15
C LYS A 187 13.53 9.67 24.49
N PRO A 188 13.82 8.38 24.23
CA PRO A 188 12.98 7.28 24.69
C PRO A 188 12.67 7.41 26.19
N THR A 189 11.44 7.11 26.58
CA THR A 189 11.00 7.12 27.99
C THR A 189 11.74 6.07 28.84
N VAL A 190 12.21 5.00 28.20
CA VAL A 190 13.00 3.93 28.83
C VAL A 190 14.50 4.22 28.74
N SER A 191 15.14 4.49 29.89
CA SER A 191 16.56 4.87 29.99
C SER A 191 17.57 3.85 29.43
N SER A 192 17.18 2.57 29.33
CA SER A 192 18.04 1.52 28.75
C SER A 192 18.14 1.58 27.22
N VAL A 193 17.33 2.42 26.57
CA VAL A 193 17.29 2.60 25.11
C VAL A 193 17.65 4.05 24.77
N THR A 194 18.72 4.25 24.01
CA THR A 194 19.17 5.57 23.55
C THR A 194 18.73 5.89 22.12
N GLN A 195 18.49 4.86 21.30
CA GLN A 195 18.00 5.00 19.93
C GLN A 195 16.86 4.01 19.70
N ALA A 196 15.73 4.53 19.23
CA ALA A 196 14.60 3.73 18.80
C ALA A 196 14.93 2.97 17.51
N ARG A 197 14.63 1.67 17.46
CA ARG A 197 14.80 0.86 16.24
C ARG A 197 13.48 0.70 15.51
N VAL A 198 13.41 1.18 14.27
CA VAL A 198 12.24 1.10 13.40
C VAL A 198 12.56 0.18 12.22
N LEU A 199 11.77 -0.87 12.04
CA LEU A 199 11.96 -1.83 10.95
C LEU A 199 11.16 -1.44 9.72
N LEU A 200 11.83 -1.31 8.58
CA LEU A 200 11.22 -1.07 7.28
C LEU A 200 11.02 -2.42 6.58
N ILE A 201 9.77 -2.79 6.31
CA ILE A 201 9.41 -4.01 5.57
C ILE A 201 8.54 -3.67 4.37
N GLY A 202 8.62 -4.46 3.30
CA GLY A 202 7.81 -4.19 2.11
C GLY A 202 8.36 -4.84 0.85
N PRO A 203 7.60 -4.80 -0.25
CA PRO A 203 7.96 -5.45 -1.50
C PRO A 203 9.29 -4.97 -2.09
N VAL A 204 9.85 -5.75 -3.01
CA VAL A 204 10.98 -5.31 -3.83
C VAL A 204 10.60 -4.03 -4.59
N GLY A 205 11.49 -3.03 -4.59
CA GLY A 205 11.28 -1.76 -5.27
C GLY A 205 10.30 -0.79 -4.58
N ALA A 206 9.79 -1.11 -3.38
CA ALA A 206 8.86 -0.24 -2.66
C ALA A 206 9.48 1.03 -2.07
N GLY A 207 10.82 1.14 -2.06
CA GLY A 207 11.51 2.35 -1.61
C GLY A 207 11.97 2.34 -0.15
N LYS A 208 12.21 1.17 0.45
CA LYS A 208 12.74 1.05 1.83
C LYS A 208 14.10 1.72 2.01
N SER A 209 15.09 1.29 1.22
CA SER A 209 16.46 1.84 1.23
C SER A 209 16.50 3.30 0.78
N SER A 210 15.66 3.66 -0.21
CA SER A 210 15.48 5.04 -0.68
C SER A 210 14.88 5.94 0.40
N PHE A 211 13.96 5.44 1.23
CA PHE A 211 13.42 6.21 2.35
C PHE A 211 14.50 6.52 3.39
N PHE A 212 15.33 5.54 3.76
CA PHE A 212 16.49 5.80 4.63
C PHE A 212 17.42 6.86 4.03
N ASN A 213 17.81 6.69 2.76
CA ASN A 213 18.66 7.65 2.06
C ASN A 213 18.05 9.06 2.07
N SER A 214 16.74 9.17 1.87
CA SER A 214 16.03 10.44 1.87
C SER A 214 16.06 11.11 3.24
N VAL A 215 15.73 10.37 4.30
CA VAL A 215 15.82 10.86 5.68
C VAL A 215 17.25 11.29 6.02
N ASN A 216 18.24 10.49 5.67
CA ASN A 216 19.65 10.82 5.89
C ASN A 216 20.06 12.09 5.12
N SER A 217 19.54 12.28 3.91
CA SER A 217 19.79 13.47 3.08
C SER A 217 19.31 14.75 3.78
N VAL A 218 18.12 14.72 4.40
CA VAL A 218 17.58 15.86 5.16
C VAL A 218 18.56 16.36 6.23
N PHE A 219 19.14 15.43 6.99
CA PHE A 219 20.07 15.78 8.06
C PHE A 219 21.49 16.07 7.57
N ARG A 220 21.88 15.57 6.39
CA ARG A 220 23.17 15.88 5.75
C ARG A 220 23.16 17.19 4.97
N GLY A 221 21.99 17.64 4.54
CA GLY A 221 21.80 18.85 3.73
C GLY A 221 22.09 18.66 2.23
N HIS A 222 22.18 17.43 1.74
CA HIS A 222 22.35 17.08 0.32
C HIS A 222 21.87 15.65 0.10
N VAL A 223 21.52 15.27 -1.12
CA VAL A 223 21.06 13.92 -1.45
C VAL A 223 22.18 12.89 -1.24
N THR A 224 21.86 11.78 -0.57
CA THR A 224 22.80 10.71 -0.21
C THR A 224 22.36 9.35 -0.73
N SER A 225 23.31 8.45 -0.97
CA SER A 225 23.06 7.06 -1.41
C SER A 225 23.87 6.07 -0.57
N GLN A 226 23.69 6.10 0.76
CA GLN A 226 24.43 5.22 1.68
C GLN A 226 23.86 3.79 1.70
N ALA A 227 22.53 3.64 1.64
CA ALA A 227 21.92 2.35 1.38
C ALA A 227 21.86 2.08 -0.12
N ILE A 228 22.08 0.84 -0.53
CA ILE A 228 22.00 0.44 -1.94
C ILE A 228 20.54 0.55 -2.38
N SER A 229 20.25 1.46 -3.30
CA SER A 229 18.92 1.67 -3.87
C SER A 229 18.98 1.72 -5.39
N GLY A 230 17.95 1.19 -6.06
CA GLY A 230 17.87 1.13 -7.51
C GLY A 230 16.68 0.28 -7.97
N SER A 231 16.53 0.12 -9.28
CA SER A 231 15.49 -0.72 -9.89
C SER A 231 16.10 -2.05 -10.37
N SER A 232 15.55 -3.16 -9.90
CA SER A 232 15.92 -4.52 -10.31
C SER A 232 14.69 -5.42 -10.18
N SER A 233 14.68 -6.54 -10.91
CA SER A 233 13.64 -7.56 -10.79
C SER A 233 13.69 -8.28 -9.43
N THR A 234 14.87 -8.37 -8.82
CA THR A 234 15.11 -8.97 -7.50
C THR A 234 15.59 -7.94 -6.49
N SER A 235 15.57 -8.28 -5.20
CA SER A 235 16.01 -7.37 -4.14
C SER A 235 17.50 -7.01 -4.28
N LEU A 236 17.80 -5.71 -4.40
CA LEU A 236 19.18 -5.19 -4.32
C LEU A 236 19.72 -5.25 -2.90
N THR A 237 18.86 -5.00 -1.91
CA THR A 237 19.17 -5.18 -0.50
C THR A 237 19.10 -6.66 -0.19
N THR A 238 20.25 -7.29 0.00
CA THR A 238 20.36 -8.72 0.33
C THR A 238 20.85 -8.95 1.77
N GLN A 239 21.17 -7.86 2.49
CA GLN A 239 21.59 -7.88 3.89
C GLN A 239 20.60 -7.13 4.78
N PHE A 240 20.48 -7.57 6.03
CA PHE A 240 19.88 -6.77 7.09
C PHE A 240 20.83 -5.63 7.46
N ARG A 241 20.32 -4.40 7.47
CA ARG A 241 21.13 -3.20 7.74
C ARG A 241 20.45 -2.33 8.79
N SER A 242 21.15 -2.01 9.86
CA SER A 242 20.73 -1.06 10.90
C SER A 242 21.43 0.28 10.69
N TYR A 243 20.75 1.22 10.06
CA TYR A 243 21.33 2.52 9.76
C TYR A 243 21.04 3.56 10.84
N SER A 244 22.11 4.08 11.44
CA SER A 244 22.06 5.22 12.36
C SER A 244 22.14 6.53 11.59
N VAL A 245 21.16 7.40 11.77
CA VAL A 245 21.13 8.75 11.16
C VAL A 245 21.90 9.72 12.06
N LYS A 246 22.67 10.64 11.49
CA LYS A 246 23.46 11.63 12.24
C LYS A 246 22.93 13.04 12.02
N ALA A 247 23.05 13.90 13.05
CA ALA A 247 22.70 15.31 12.98
C ALA A 247 23.75 16.14 12.19
N GLY A 248 23.87 15.91 10.88
CA GLY A 248 24.92 16.49 10.04
C GLY A 248 26.10 15.55 9.79
N ARG A 249 27.09 16.00 9.00
CA ARG A 249 28.24 15.18 8.55
C ARG A 249 29.01 14.53 9.70
N GLU A 250 29.28 15.29 10.75
CA GLU A 250 30.02 14.85 11.94
C GLU A 250 29.16 14.98 13.22
N GLY A 251 27.85 15.05 13.05
CA GLY A 251 26.90 15.18 14.15
C GLY A 251 26.80 13.94 15.02
N LYS A 252 26.22 14.13 16.20
CA LYS A 252 25.85 13.01 17.08
C LYS A 252 24.78 12.12 16.39
N PRO A 253 24.76 10.82 16.70
CA PRO A 253 23.66 9.95 16.31
C PRO A 253 22.32 10.52 16.79
N LEU A 254 21.33 10.52 15.90
CA LEU A 254 19.94 10.82 16.24
C LEU A 254 19.33 9.67 17.04
N PRO A 255 18.27 9.90 17.82
CA PRO A 255 17.66 8.88 18.68
C PRO A 255 16.81 7.87 17.91
N ILE A 256 17.14 7.60 16.64
CA ILE A 256 16.47 6.64 15.77
C ILE A 256 17.47 5.87 14.91
N ILE A 257 17.20 4.57 14.73
CA ILE A 257 17.87 3.66 13.81
C ILE A 257 16.79 3.13 12.86
N LEU A 258 17.03 3.28 11.56
CA LEU A 258 16.19 2.69 10.52
C LEU A 258 16.80 1.35 10.12
N CYS A 259 16.07 0.27 10.38
CA CYS A 259 16.46 -1.09 10.03
C CYS A 259 15.86 -1.44 8.66
N ASP A 260 16.72 -1.55 7.64
CA ASP A 260 16.35 -1.90 6.28
C ASP A 260 16.49 -3.42 6.05
N THR A 261 15.60 -3.97 5.23
CA THR A 261 15.52 -5.41 4.97
C THR A 261 15.50 -5.71 3.48
N MET A 262 15.78 -6.98 3.16
CA MET A 262 15.48 -7.54 1.85
C MET A 262 13.98 -7.39 1.51
N GLY A 263 13.68 -7.21 0.23
CA GLY A 263 12.31 -7.09 -0.25
C GLY A 263 11.48 -8.35 -0.05
N LEU A 264 10.18 -8.17 0.12
CA LEU A 264 9.22 -9.25 0.09
C LEU A 264 8.92 -9.63 -1.37
N GLU A 265 8.88 -10.93 -1.62
CA GLU A 265 8.53 -11.55 -2.89
C GLU A 265 7.43 -12.60 -2.66
N GLU A 266 6.67 -12.90 -3.70
CA GLU A 266 5.54 -13.84 -3.68
C GLU A 266 5.99 -15.31 -3.61
N SER A 267 7.00 -15.68 -4.39
CA SER A 267 7.48 -17.06 -4.49
C SER A 267 8.05 -17.57 -3.15
N LYS A 268 7.69 -18.81 -2.78
CA LYS A 268 8.33 -19.51 -1.65
C LYS A 268 9.82 -19.68 -1.92
N GLY A 269 10.65 -19.38 -0.93
CA GLY A 269 12.11 -19.40 -1.05
C GLY A 269 12.70 -18.18 -1.77
N ALA A 270 11.92 -17.12 -1.97
CA ALA A 270 12.38 -15.83 -2.50
C ALA A 270 12.01 -14.67 -1.55
N GLY A 271 12.83 -13.63 -1.55
CA GLY A 271 12.69 -12.48 -0.66
C GLY A 271 12.83 -12.82 0.83
N LEU A 272 12.49 -11.87 1.69
CA LEU A 272 12.58 -12.03 3.14
C LEU A 272 11.65 -13.15 3.65
N ASP A 273 12.19 -14.06 4.45
CA ASP A 273 11.45 -15.13 5.11
C ASP A 273 10.73 -14.65 6.40
N ILE A 274 9.56 -15.20 6.70
CA ILE A 274 8.75 -14.80 7.86
C ILE A 274 9.37 -15.27 9.19
N ASP A 275 10.20 -16.31 9.18
CA ASP A 275 10.90 -16.79 10.37
C ASP A 275 12.14 -15.95 10.68
N ASP A 276 12.85 -15.47 9.66
CA ASP A 276 13.87 -14.42 9.83
C ASP A 276 13.28 -13.17 10.47
N LEU A 277 12.06 -12.78 10.09
CA LEU A 277 11.38 -11.64 10.69
C LEU A 277 11.23 -11.78 12.21
N ASN A 278 10.92 -12.98 12.72
CA ASN A 278 10.82 -13.19 14.18
C ASN A 278 12.14 -12.90 14.89
N SER A 279 13.23 -13.36 14.29
CA SER A 279 14.58 -13.14 14.78
C SER A 279 14.96 -11.66 14.70
N ILE A 280 14.54 -10.94 13.66
CA ILE A 280 14.74 -9.48 13.53
C ILE A 280 13.99 -8.75 14.64
N LEU A 281 12.68 -9.00 14.79
CA LEU A 281 11.82 -8.29 15.74
C LEU A 281 12.34 -8.43 17.18
N LYS A 282 12.87 -9.61 17.52
CA LYS A 282 13.43 -9.92 18.84
C LYS A 282 14.87 -9.45 19.02
N GLY A 283 15.53 -8.90 18.00
CA GLY A 283 16.90 -8.38 18.09
C GLY A 283 18.00 -9.45 18.05
N HIS A 284 17.71 -10.61 17.45
CA HIS A 284 18.68 -11.71 17.33
C HIS A 284 19.62 -11.54 16.12
N LEU A 285 19.23 -10.76 15.11
CA LEU A 285 20.03 -10.55 13.91
C LEU A 285 21.12 -9.48 14.11
N PRO A 286 22.40 -9.78 13.82
CA PRO A 286 23.45 -8.78 13.78
C PRO A 286 23.31 -7.88 12.55
N ASP A 287 23.89 -6.67 12.61
CA ASP A 287 24.03 -5.82 11.43
C ASP A 287 24.87 -6.51 10.35
N CYS A 288 24.58 -6.22 9.07
CA CYS A 288 25.20 -6.86 7.91
C CYS A 288 24.88 -8.36 7.73
N TYR A 289 23.88 -8.91 8.44
CA TYR A 289 23.46 -10.29 8.23
C TYR A 289 23.01 -10.52 6.78
N GLN A 290 23.63 -11.48 6.10
CA GLN A 290 23.27 -11.87 4.74
C GLN A 290 22.04 -12.79 4.78
N PHE A 291 20.94 -12.37 4.18
CA PHE A 291 19.75 -13.20 4.11
C PHE A 291 19.99 -14.43 3.23
N ASN A 292 19.47 -15.57 3.69
CA ASN A 292 19.46 -16.80 2.92
C ASN A 292 18.00 -17.13 2.55
N PRO A 293 17.56 -16.91 1.31
CA PRO A 293 16.19 -17.19 0.88
C PRO A 293 15.78 -18.65 1.04
N SER A 294 16.75 -19.57 1.09
CA SER A 294 16.51 -21.02 1.17
C SER A 294 16.35 -21.55 2.60
N ALA A 295 16.79 -20.79 3.62
CA ALA A 295 16.69 -21.23 5.01
C ALA A 295 16.79 -20.05 6.00
N PRO A 296 15.92 -19.98 7.02
CA PRO A 296 15.96 -18.93 8.02
C PRO A 296 17.18 -19.06 8.95
N LEU A 297 17.49 -17.98 9.66
CA LEU A 297 18.57 -17.91 10.63
C LEU A 297 18.37 -18.91 11.78
N HIS A 298 19.35 -19.81 11.94
CA HIS A 298 19.40 -20.77 13.04
C HIS A 298 20.05 -20.14 14.30
N PRO A 299 19.59 -20.44 15.52
CA PRO A 299 20.18 -19.89 16.78
C PRO A 299 21.67 -20.17 17.00
N GLU A 300 22.19 -21.21 16.33
CA GLU A 300 23.57 -21.68 16.34
C GLU A 300 24.42 -21.03 15.24
N ALA A 301 23.80 -20.23 14.36
CA ALA A 301 24.52 -19.53 13.30
C ALA A 301 25.52 -18.52 13.88
N HIS A 302 26.63 -18.36 13.18
CA HIS A 302 27.68 -17.42 13.57
C HIS A 302 27.14 -15.99 13.58
N GLY A 303 27.33 -15.27 14.70
CA GLY A 303 26.83 -13.90 14.89
C GLY A 303 25.41 -13.81 15.44
N TYR A 304 24.70 -14.92 15.67
CA TYR A 304 23.37 -14.91 16.30
C TYR A 304 23.44 -14.31 17.72
N HIS A 305 22.65 -13.27 17.97
CA HIS A 305 22.62 -12.62 19.26
C HIS A 305 21.70 -13.38 20.23
N LYS A 306 22.27 -14.27 21.05
CA LYS A 306 21.51 -15.21 21.90
C LYS A 306 20.59 -14.54 22.92
N SER A 307 21.00 -13.41 23.49
CA SER A 307 20.25 -12.73 24.56
C SER A 307 20.07 -11.23 24.28
N PRO A 308 19.19 -10.84 23.33
CA PRO A 308 18.89 -9.44 23.00
C PRO A 308 18.36 -8.67 24.19
N ARG A 309 18.90 -7.46 24.38
CA ARG A 309 18.36 -6.48 25.33
C ARG A 309 17.29 -5.64 24.63
N LEU A 310 16.58 -4.82 25.40
CA LEU A 310 15.52 -3.98 24.84
C LEU A 310 16.01 -3.09 23.70
N LYS A 311 17.20 -2.47 23.83
CA LYS A 311 17.84 -1.66 22.79
C LYS A 311 18.14 -2.39 21.47
N ASP A 312 18.16 -3.72 21.49
CA ASP A 312 18.46 -4.56 20.33
C ASP A 312 17.17 -4.95 19.58
N LYS A 313 16.01 -4.86 20.25
CA LYS A 313 14.69 -5.21 19.69
C LYS A 313 14.16 -4.13 18.76
N ILE A 314 13.21 -4.51 17.91
CA ILE A 314 12.42 -3.56 17.10
C ILE A 314 11.32 -2.95 17.95
N HIS A 315 11.17 -1.63 17.86
CA HIS A 315 10.23 -0.84 18.65
C HIS A 315 9.01 -0.35 17.83
N CYS A 316 9.14 -0.32 16.50
CA CYS A 316 8.05 -0.01 15.57
C CYS A 316 8.31 -0.72 14.24
N VAL A 317 7.25 -1.21 13.59
CA VAL A 317 7.31 -1.77 12.23
C VAL A 317 6.63 -0.83 11.26
N VAL A 318 7.26 -0.59 10.11
CA VAL A 318 6.76 0.28 9.06
C VAL A 318 6.67 -0.51 7.76
N TYR A 319 5.44 -0.68 7.25
CA TYR A 319 5.21 -1.23 5.92
C TYR A 319 5.46 -0.16 4.86
N VAL A 320 6.39 -0.39 3.96
CA VAL A 320 6.70 0.50 2.85
C VAL A 320 6.01 -0.03 1.61
N ILE A 321 5.04 0.73 1.10
CA ILE A 321 4.16 0.34 -0.01
C ILE A 321 4.33 1.33 -1.16
N ASP A 322 4.61 0.79 -2.34
CA ASP A 322 4.66 1.53 -3.59
C ASP A 322 3.24 1.91 -4.03
N SER A 323 2.93 3.20 -4.07
CA SER A 323 1.60 3.68 -4.46
C SER A 323 1.21 3.30 -5.89
N CYS A 324 2.18 3.17 -6.81
CA CYS A 324 1.95 2.71 -8.17
C CYS A 324 1.61 1.21 -8.26
N LYS A 325 1.74 0.43 -7.18
CA LYS A 325 1.56 -1.03 -7.21
C LYS A 325 0.43 -1.54 -6.33
N ILE A 326 -0.27 -0.69 -5.57
CA ILE A 326 -1.36 -1.11 -4.67
C ILE A 326 -2.39 -1.96 -5.42
N SER A 327 -2.84 -1.46 -6.58
CA SER A 327 -3.95 -2.09 -7.30
C SER A 327 -3.61 -3.44 -7.94
N ILE A 328 -2.32 -3.68 -8.19
CA ILE A 328 -1.79 -4.86 -8.89
C ILE A 328 -0.91 -5.70 -7.95
N MET A 329 -1.07 -5.52 -6.64
CA MET A 329 -0.38 -6.33 -5.65
C MET A 329 -0.82 -7.79 -5.80
N PRO A 330 0.12 -8.73 -6.04
CA PRO A 330 -0.21 -10.14 -6.13
C PRO A 330 -0.82 -10.66 -4.83
N THR A 331 -1.78 -11.58 -4.92
CA THR A 331 -2.48 -12.14 -3.76
C THR A 331 -1.50 -12.77 -2.77
N GLY A 332 -0.49 -13.52 -3.24
CA GLY A 332 0.48 -14.15 -2.34
C GLY A 332 1.33 -13.13 -1.56
N LEU A 333 1.58 -11.95 -2.13
CA LEU A 333 2.27 -10.86 -1.43
C LEU A 333 1.38 -10.19 -0.38
N GLU A 334 0.09 -10.01 -0.70
CA GLU A 334 -0.91 -9.50 0.25
C GLU A 334 -1.08 -10.44 1.44
N GLU A 335 -1.18 -11.76 1.20
CA GLU A 335 -1.20 -12.79 2.25
C GLU A 335 0.07 -12.77 3.11
N LYS A 336 1.25 -12.57 2.50
CA LYS A 336 2.52 -12.46 3.23
C LYS A 336 2.55 -11.23 4.13
N LEU A 337 2.11 -10.07 3.64
CA LEU A 337 2.00 -8.85 4.44
C LEU A 337 1.01 -9.01 5.61
N ASP A 338 -0.13 -9.65 5.38
CA ASP A 338 -1.10 -9.92 6.43
C ASP A 338 -0.57 -10.92 7.49
N ALA A 339 0.16 -11.96 7.07
CA ALA A 339 0.82 -12.89 7.98
C ALA A 339 1.85 -12.19 8.87
N ILE A 340 2.66 -11.31 8.28
CA ILE A 340 3.61 -10.47 9.01
C ILE A 340 2.88 -9.59 10.02
N ARG A 341 1.83 -8.88 9.59
CA ARG A 341 1.01 -8.01 10.46
C ARG A 341 0.43 -8.75 11.65
N ARG A 342 -0.14 -9.94 11.43
CA ARG A 342 -0.65 -10.79 12.51
C ARG A 342 0.45 -11.16 13.50
N LYS A 343 1.63 -11.52 13.03
CA LYS A 343 2.80 -11.85 13.87
C LYS A 343 3.27 -10.66 14.70
N VAL A 344 3.34 -9.46 14.09
CA VAL A 344 3.74 -8.22 14.76
C VAL A 344 2.72 -7.79 15.82
N ASN A 345 1.42 -7.93 15.53
CA ASN A 345 0.33 -7.69 16.50
C ASN A 345 0.43 -8.61 17.72
N LEU A 346 0.73 -9.90 17.53
CA LEU A 346 0.90 -10.86 18.64
C LEU A 346 2.04 -10.48 19.59
N ILE A 347 3.10 -9.86 19.05
CA ILE A 347 4.24 -9.39 19.85
C ILE A 347 3.91 -8.04 20.54
N GLY A 348 2.89 -7.33 20.06
CA GLY A 348 2.49 -6.01 20.56
C GLY A 348 3.40 -4.88 20.08
N ILE A 349 4.04 -5.03 18.92
CA ILE A 349 4.85 -3.95 18.33
C ILE A 349 3.92 -3.06 17.48
N PRO A 350 3.93 -1.74 17.68
CA PRO A 350 3.10 -0.81 16.93
C PRO A 350 3.52 -0.72 15.45
N GLN A 351 2.55 -0.44 14.59
CA GLN A 351 2.68 -0.59 13.14
C GLN A 351 2.20 0.65 12.39
N LEU A 352 2.99 1.09 11.41
CA LEU A 352 2.69 2.20 10.49
C LEU A 352 2.83 1.75 9.05
N VAL A 353 2.29 2.55 8.12
CA VAL A 353 2.49 2.37 6.69
C VAL A 353 3.06 3.64 6.08
N LEU A 354 4.16 3.50 5.34
CA LEU A 354 4.65 4.53 4.42
C LEU A 354 4.14 4.23 3.02
N LEU A 355 3.43 5.19 2.44
CA LEU A 355 3.02 5.15 1.05
C LEU A 355 4.00 5.98 0.22
N THR A 356 4.87 5.32 -0.54
CA THR A 356 5.95 5.95 -1.31
C THR A 356 5.56 6.17 -2.77
N LYS A 357 6.38 6.93 -3.51
CA LYS A 357 6.22 7.22 -4.96
C LYS A 357 4.88 7.88 -5.32
N VAL A 358 4.34 8.65 -4.38
CA VAL A 358 3.04 9.33 -4.53
C VAL A 358 3.06 10.37 -5.65
N ASP A 359 4.23 10.90 -5.95
CA ASP A 359 4.54 11.77 -7.08
C ASP A 359 4.54 11.02 -8.41
N GLU A 360 5.06 9.78 -8.46
CA GLU A 360 4.92 8.94 -9.67
C GLU A 360 3.46 8.53 -9.90
N ALA A 361 2.73 8.23 -8.83
CA ALA A 361 1.34 7.77 -8.92
C ALA A 361 0.35 8.90 -9.24
N CYS A 362 0.62 10.14 -8.82
CA CYS A 362 -0.31 11.25 -8.93
C CYS A 362 0.32 12.48 -9.60
N PRO A 363 -0.10 12.83 -10.83
CA PRO A 363 0.43 14.00 -11.55
C PRO A 363 0.24 15.33 -10.82
N LEU A 364 -0.77 15.44 -9.94
CA LEU A 364 -1.00 16.63 -9.11
C LEU A 364 0.09 16.78 -8.04
N VAL A 365 0.55 15.66 -7.46
CA VAL A 365 1.63 15.62 -6.47
C VAL A 365 3.00 15.73 -7.13
N LYS A 366 3.14 15.21 -8.36
CA LYS A 366 4.36 15.37 -9.15
C LYS A 366 4.69 16.84 -9.45
N GLU A 367 3.67 17.62 -9.81
CA GLU A 367 3.84 19.05 -10.10
C GLU A 367 4.13 19.84 -8.83
N ASP A 368 3.39 19.58 -7.76
CA ASP A 368 3.60 20.20 -6.46
C ASP A 368 3.26 19.22 -5.34
N VAL A 369 4.28 18.86 -4.57
CA VAL A 369 4.17 17.90 -3.45
C VAL A 369 3.20 18.39 -2.36
N ARG A 370 2.93 19.70 -2.28
CA ARG A 370 1.96 20.29 -1.34
C ARG A 370 0.53 19.80 -1.58
N ASN A 371 0.24 19.31 -2.79
CA ASN A 371 -1.07 18.77 -3.15
C ASN A 371 -1.29 17.32 -2.68
N ILE A 372 -0.32 16.71 -2.00
CA ILE A 372 -0.41 15.33 -1.49
C ILE A 372 -1.66 15.09 -0.63
N TYR A 373 -2.10 16.09 0.14
CA TYR A 373 -3.32 16.03 0.96
C TYR A 373 -4.53 16.74 0.36
N LYS A 374 -4.43 17.19 -0.90
CA LYS A 374 -5.53 17.75 -1.70
C LYS A 374 -5.93 16.83 -2.86
N SER A 375 -5.08 15.87 -3.23
CA SER A 375 -5.37 14.86 -4.25
C SER A 375 -6.39 13.78 -3.81
N GLY A 376 -7.64 13.86 -4.28
CA GLY A 376 -8.64 12.81 -4.03
C GLY A 376 -8.13 11.39 -4.35
N TYR A 377 -7.28 11.27 -5.38
CA TYR A 377 -6.63 10.02 -5.77
C TYR A 377 -5.68 9.46 -4.69
N ILE A 378 -4.81 10.27 -4.07
CA ILE A 378 -3.96 9.81 -2.96
C ILE A 378 -4.82 9.35 -1.78
N LYS A 379 -5.92 10.07 -1.48
CA LYS A 379 -6.85 9.71 -0.41
C LYS A 379 -7.49 8.34 -0.65
N GLU A 380 -7.95 8.07 -1.86
CA GLU A 380 -8.52 6.78 -2.27
C GLU A 380 -7.48 5.65 -2.17
N MET A 381 -6.25 5.88 -2.62
CA MET A 381 -5.16 4.90 -2.46
C MET A 381 -4.87 4.57 -1.00
N MET A 382 -4.86 5.58 -0.12
CA MET A 382 -4.69 5.35 1.32
C MET A 382 -5.87 4.55 1.90
N GLN A 383 -7.11 4.79 1.44
CA GLN A 383 -8.28 4.00 1.84
C GLN A 383 -8.16 2.55 1.38
N GLU A 384 -7.67 2.31 0.17
CA GLU A 384 -7.43 0.96 -0.34
C GLU A 384 -6.37 0.22 0.49
N VAL A 385 -5.23 0.87 0.78
CA VAL A 385 -4.18 0.29 1.63
C VAL A 385 -4.69 0.03 3.06
N SER A 386 -5.50 0.94 3.60
CA SER A 386 -6.15 0.77 4.91
C SER A 386 -7.02 -0.48 4.95
N SER A 387 -7.82 -0.70 3.90
CA SER A 387 -8.67 -1.89 3.77
C SER A 387 -7.86 -3.18 3.61
N ARG A 388 -6.82 -3.17 2.78
CA ARG A 388 -6.01 -4.37 2.49
C ARG A 388 -5.13 -4.79 3.66
N LEU A 389 -4.46 -3.83 4.29
CA LEU A 389 -3.56 -4.11 5.43
C LEU A 389 -4.28 -4.09 6.77
N GLY A 390 -5.56 -3.74 6.84
CA GLY A 390 -6.31 -3.70 8.10
C GLY A 390 -5.69 -2.76 9.14
N VAL A 391 -5.22 -1.58 8.69
CA VAL A 391 -4.67 -0.50 9.54
C VAL A 391 -5.54 0.75 9.40
N PRO A 392 -5.71 1.55 10.46
CA PRO A 392 -6.52 2.77 10.36
C PRO A 392 -5.81 3.78 9.43
N LEU A 393 -6.61 4.60 8.74
CA LEU A 393 -6.08 5.63 7.83
C LEU A 393 -5.02 6.50 8.51
N SER A 394 -5.19 6.85 9.79
CA SER A 394 -4.24 7.65 10.58
C SER A 394 -2.83 7.06 10.66
N CYS A 395 -2.66 5.74 10.48
CA CYS A 395 -1.37 5.06 10.47
C CYS A 395 -0.68 5.08 9.09
N ILE A 396 -1.33 5.58 8.05
CA ILE A 396 -0.80 5.62 6.69
C ILE A 396 -0.25 7.01 6.41
N ILE A 397 1.02 7.09 6.02
CA ILE A 397 1.77 8.33 5.83
C ILE A 397 2.30 8.34 4.39
N PRO A 398 1.72 9.15 3.49
CA PRO A 398 2.26 9.34 2.16
C PRO A 398 3.52 10.20 2.20
N VAL A 399 4.56 9.75 1.50
CA VAL A 399 5.87 10.42 1.43
C VAL A 399 6.40 10.41 -0.01
N LYS A 400 7.14 11.46 -0.36
CA LYS A 400 8.00 11.52 -1.53
C LYS A 400 9.45 11.33 -1.07
N ASN A 401 10.12 10.33 -1.62
CA ASN A 401 11.54 10.11 -1.37
C ASN A 401 12.35 10.92 -2.40
N TYR A 402 13.58 11.27 -2.06
CA TYR A 402 14.54 11.76 -3.05
C TYR A 402 14.98 10.59 -3.94
N SER A 403 14.80 10.75 -5.24
CA SER A 403 15.07 9.71 -6.25
C SER A 403 15.65 10.26 -7.53
N GLU A 404 15.21 11.45 -7.97
CA GLU A 404 15.70 12.14 -9.17
C GLU A 404 16.47 13.42 -8.84
N GLU A 405 16.31 13.95 -7.63
CA GLU A 405 16.89 15.20 -7.18
C GLU A 405 18.36 15.03 -6.76
N LEU A 406 19.12 16.11 -6.93
CA LEU A 406 20.50 16.23 -6.44
C LEU A 406 20.59 16.98 -5.10
N GLU A 407 19.61 17.83 -4.84
CA GLU A 407 19.53 18.68 -3.65
C GLU A 407 18.25 18.39 -2.86
N VAL A 408 18.27 18.73 -1.58
CA VAL A 408 17.09 18.59 -0.71
C VAL A 408 16.11 19.74 -0.92
N ASP A 409 14.83 19.42 -0.80
CA ASP A 409 13.70 20.32 -0.92
C ASP A 409 12.96 20.48 0.44
N THR A 410 12.48 21.69 0.73
CA THR A 410 11.86 21.99 2.02
C THR A 410 10.55 21.23 2.22
N ASP A 411 9.73 21.10 1.17
CA ASP A 411 8.42 20.47 1.28
C ASP A 411 8.55 18.94 1.38
N CYS A 412 9.44 18.34 0.60
CA CYS A 412 9.82 16.94 0.73
C CYS A 412 10.40 16.63 2.12
N ASP A 413 11.28 17.48 2.63
CA ASP A 413 11.83 17.36 3.99
C ASP A 413 10.72 17.35 5.05
N ILE A 414 9.73 18.25 4.94
CA ILE A 414 8.60 18.31 5.89
C ILE A 414 7.84 16.98 5.92
N LEU A 415 7.60 16.35 4.77
CA LEU A 415 6.94 15.04 4.71
C LEU A 415 7.78 13.94 5.36
N LEU A 416 9.06 13.85 5.01
CA LEU A 416 9.98 12.84 5.54
C LEU A 416 10.16 12.98 7.05
N LEU A 417 10.38 14.20 7.54
CA LEU A 417 10.52 14.50 8.96
C LEU A 417 9.22 14.25 9.73
N SER A 418 8.07 14.58 9.15
CA SER A 418 6.76 14.27 9.74
C SER A 418 6.56 12.76 9.88
N ALA A 419 7.00 11.96 8.89
CA ALA A 419 6.97 10.51 8.98
C ALA A 419 7.83 9.99 10.14
N ILE A 420 9.06 10.50 10.31
CA ILE A 420 9.92 10.15 11.44
C ILE A 420 9.28 10.51 12.78
N ILE A 421 8.67 11.69 12.91
CA ILE A 421 7.97 12.08 14.13
C ILE A 421 6.82 11.11 14.45
N GLN A 422 6.05 10.66 13.46
CA GLN A 422 5.01 9.66 13.70
C GLN A 422 5.58 8.31 14.11
N MET A 423 6.70 7.87 13.53
CA MET A 423 7.39 6.66 13.96
C MET A 423 7.83 6.76 15.43
N LEU A 424 8.41 7.88 15.85
CA LEU A 424 8.83 8.10 17.23
C LEU A 424 7.64 8.10 18.21
N ARG A 425 6.51 8.72 17.84
CA ARG A 425 5.27 8.65 18.63
C ARG A 425 4.75 7.22 18.78
N PHE A 426 4.87 6.40 17.73
CA PHE A 426 4.49 5.00 17.81
C PHE A 426 5.47 4.20 18.67
N VAL A 427 6.75 4.56 18.66
CA VAL A 427 7.73 3.97 19.58
C VAL A 427 7.41 4.31 21.04
N ASP A 428 6.95 5.52 21.35
CA ASP A 428 6.48 5.86 22.71
C ASP A 428 5.36 4.92 23.16
N ASN A 429 4.35 4.66 22.30
CA ASN A 429 3.28 3.70 22.61
C ASN A 429 3.82 2.29 22.94
N TYR A 430 4.90 1.84 22.27
CA TYR A 430 5.53 0.56 22.59
C TYR A 430 6.15 0.56 23.98
N PHE A 431 6.79 1.66 24.37
CA PHE A 431 7.40 1.78 25.69
C PHE A 431 6.38 1.95 26.81
N ASP A 432 5.29 2.68 26.57
CA ASP A 432 4.19 2.85 27.52
C ASP A 432 3.54 1.49 27.83
N GLU A 433 3.21 0.71 26.79
CA GLU A 433 2.67 -0.65 26.95
C GLU A 433 3.63 -1.60 27.68
N LEU A 434 4.94 -1.49 27.45
CA LEU A 434 5.93 -2.24 28.20
C LEU A 434 5.97 -1.84 29.67
N SER A 435 5.91 -0.55 29.97
CA SER A 435 5.88 -0.03 31.34
C SER A 435 4.65 -0.55 32.08
N ASP A 436 3.47 -0.46 31.46
CA ASP A 436 2.20 -0.92 32.04
C ASP A 436 2.20 -2.43 32.32
N ARG A 437 2.76 -3.24 31.42
CA ARG A 437 2.93 -4.68 31.64
C ARG A 437 3.85 -4.98 32.83
N MET A 438 4.96 -4.24 32.95
CA MET A 438 5.89 -4.41 34.06
C MET A 438 5.25 -4.02 35.40
N SER A 439 4.52 -2.91 35.45
CA SER A 439 3.78 -2.47 36.64
C SER A 439 2.72 -3.50 37.06
N ASN A 440 1.97 -4.05 36.10
CA ASN A 440 0.94 -5.05 36.38
C ASN A 440 1.51 -6.38 36.90
N MET A 441 2.70 -6.78 36.46
CA MET A 441 3.39 -7.98 37.00
C MET A 441 3.84 -7.77 38.45
N GLN A 442 4.37 -6.59 38.79
CA GLN A 442 4.76 -6.26 40.16
C GLN A 442 3.58 -6.21 41.13
N THR A 443 2.41 -5.73 40.70
CA THR A 443 1.19 -5.74 41.53
C THR A 443 0.62 -7.14 41.77
N LYS A 444 0.84 -8.09 40.86
CA LYS A 444 0.40 -9.50 41.05
C LYS A 444 1.28 -10.27 42.01
N GLU A 445 2.58 -9.98 42.07
CA GLU A 445 3.51 -10.57 43.04
C GLU A 445 3.35 -9.99 44.46
N ALA A 446 2.71 -8.83 44.59
CA ALA A 446 2.50 -8.13 45.86
C ALA A 446 1.21 -8.48 46.62
N CYS A 447 0.36 -9.40 46.12
CA CYS A 447 -0.80 -9.92 46.86
C CYS A 447 -0.35 -11.00 47.87
N PRO A 448 -0.34 -10.75 49.19
CA PRO A 448 -0.08 -11.81 50.15
C PRO A 448 -1.34 -12.68 50.26
N ALA A 449 -1.18 -14.00 50.06
CA ALA A 449 -2.16 -14.97 50.54
C ALA A 449 -2.46 -14.67 52.01
N SER A 450 -3.74 -14.46 52.31
CA SER A 450 -4.25 -14.21 53.65
C SER A 450 -3.78 -15.30 54.63
N ARG A 451 -3.32 -14.83 55.79
CA ARG A 451 -2.66 -15.51 56.91
C ARG A 451 -3.31 -16.83 57.40
N PRO A 452 -2.51 -17.69 58.08
CA PRO A 452 -2.96 -18.97 58.64
C PRO A 452 -3.83 -18.75 59.89
N MET A 453 -4.86 -19.60 60.08
CA MET A 453 -5.62 -19.68 61.32
C MET A 453 -4.71 -20.13 62.46
N THR A 454 -4.49 -19.26 63.43
CA THR A 454 -3.88 -19.59 64.73
C THR A 454 -4.89 -20.30 65.62
N ALA A 455 -4.47 -21.42 66.18
CA ALA A 455 -5.15 -22.12 67.26
C ALA A 455 -5.31 -21.20 68.49
N GLY A 456 -6.52 -21.18 69.05
CA GLY A 456 -6.88 -20.58 70.32
C GLY A 456 -7.99 -21.40 70.95
N THR A 457 -7.63 -22.09 72.03
CA THR A 457 -8.48 -22.92 72.90
C THR A 457 -9.51 -22.08 73.66
N ASP A 458 -10.76 -22.56 73.79
CA ASP A 458 -11.37 -22.74 75.12
C ASP A 458 -12.67 -23.57 75.14
N LEU A 459 -12.78 -24.30 76.27
CA LEU A 459 -13.80 -25.20 76.81
C LEU A 459 -15.29 -24.78 76.65
N ASN A 460 -16.18 -25.72 76.31
CA ASN A 460 -16.98 -26.53 77.26
C ASN A 460 -18.25 -27.18 76.63
N LEU A 461 -18.64 -28.31 77.24
CA LEU A 461 -19.99 -28.89 77.43
C LEU A 461 -20.55 -29.99 76.49
N LEU A 462 -20.82 -31.13 77.16
CA LEU A 462 -21.97 -32.05 77.04
C LEU A 462 -21.90 -33.29 76.12
N THR A 463 -21.30 -34.35 76.68
CA THR A 463 -21.89 -35.65 77.06
C THR A 463 -23.11 -36.24 76.28
N TRP A 464 -23.10 -37.58 76.15
CA TRP A 464 -24.13 -38.59 75.73
C TRP A 464 -23.92 -39.12 74.30
N MET A 465 -23.71 -40.41 73.99
CA MET A 465 -24.11 -41.72 74.53
C MET A 465 -23.04 -42.76 74.09
N MET A 466 -22.41 -43.57 74.96
CA MET A 466 -22.72 -45.00 75.25
C MET A 466 -23.60 -45.66 74.17
N SER A 467 -23.30 -46.79 73.54
CA SER A 467 -22.51 -47.96 73.86
C SER A 467 -22.52 -48.85 72.61
N ASP A 468 -21.88 -50.00 72.74
CA ASP A 468 -21.89 -51.15 71.84
C ASP A 468 -21.01 -50.99 70.59
N GLY A 469 -20.05 -51.88 70.32
CA GLY A 469 -19.89 -53.22 70.82
C GLY A 469 -19.14 -54.02 69.76
N ALA A 470 -17.86 -54.24 70.02
CA ALA A 470 -17.08 -55.44 69.70
C ALA A 470 -17.18 -56.09 68.29
N SER A 471 -15.98 -56.31 67.74
CA SER A 471 -15.45 -57.60 67.26
C SER A 471 -15.45 -57.93 65.75
N GLY A 472 -14.28 -58.47 65.33
CA GLY A 472 -14.06 -59.42 64.21
C GLY A 472 -13.88 -58.79 62.83
N ARG A 473 -12.67 -58.75 62.22
CA ARG A 473 -12.04 -59.83 61.41
C ARG A 473 -13.10 -60.55 60.55
N THR A 474 -13.09 -60.55 59.22
CA THR A 474 -12.07 -61.08 58.27
C THR A 474 -12.47 -60.67 56.83
N GLY A 475 -11.51 -60.46 55.90
CA GLY A 475 -11.79 -60.32 54.45
C GLY A 475 -12.12 -61.67 53.78
N PRO A 476 -11.86 -61.87 52.48
CA PRO A 476 -12.13 -61.06 51.30
C PRO A 476 -13.07 -61.79 50.30
N GLN A 477 -13.63 -61.08 49.34
CA GLN A 477 -13.82 -61.55 47.95
C GLN A 477 -14.09 -60.35 47.04
#